data_AF-A0A971KUT2-F1
#
_entry.id   AF-A0A971KUT2-F1
#
_cell.length_a   1.000
_cell.length_b   1.000
_cell.length_c   1.000
_cell.angle_alpha   90.00
_cell.angle_beta   90.00
_cell.angle_gamma   90.00
#
_symmetry.space_group_name_H-M   'P 1'
#
loop_
_entity.id
_entity.type
_entity.pdbx_description
1 polymer ?
#
loop_
_entity_poly.entity_id
_entity_poly.type
_entity_poly.pdbx_seq_one_letter_code
_entity_poly.pdbx_strand_id
1 'polypeptide(L)'
;FMSARVIINEQHSLNSNQAQILEKRFSGYTLVPIPATGLSRLEQEKLAQTLMATSEPVIFVSPVPLLLAIMAGHCCQGVAAPISATNTQGPQVFLFHNDQRHKTEKIDGSIIGFPANTGWELLLL
;
A
#
# COMPACT_ATOMS: atom_id res chain seq x y z
N PHE A 1 -17.75 -9.45 4.45
CA PHE A 1 -16.61 -8.52 4.53
C PHE A 1 -15.34 -9.35 4.67
N MET A 2 -14.27 -8.98 3.96
CA MET A 2 -12.98 -9.67 4.02
C MET A 2 -11.99 -8.87 4.87
N SER A 3 -11.06 -9.56 5.51
CA SER A 3 -9.90 -8.95 6.17
C SER A 3 -8.87 -8.50 5.13
N ALA A 4 -8.09 -7.49 5.47
CA ALA A 4 -7.13 -6.84 4.58
C ALA A 4 -5.68 -6.87 5.11
N ARG A 5 -4.70 -6.73 4.20
CA ARG A 5 -3.28 -6.53 4.49
C ARG A 5 -2.90 -5.08 4.24
N VAL A 6 -2.50 -4.36 5.27
CA VAL A 6 -2.19 -2.93 5.17
C VAL A 6 -0.69 -2.71 5.25
N ILE A 7 -0.09 -2.37 4.12
CA ILE A 7 1.34 -2.05 3.98
C ILE A 7 1.57 -0.63 4.51
N ILE A 8 2.43 -0.52 5.54
CA ILE A 8 2.74 0.76 6.19
C ILE A 8 4.20 0.80 6.61
N ASN A 9 4.87 1.93 6.40
CA ASN A 9 6.20 2.14 6.98
C ASN A 9 6.12 2.18 8.52
N GLU A 10 7.06 1.54 9.22
CA GLU A 10 7.11 1.52 10.69
C GLU A 10 7.15 2.90 11.35
N GLN A 11 7.67 3.90 10.65
CA GLN A 11 7.71 5.29 11.13
C GLN A 11 6.38 6.02 10.96
N HIS A 12 5.41 5.41 10.27
CA HIS A 12 4.12 5.99 9.97
C HIS A 12 3.03 5.36 10.83
N SER A 13 1.95 6.11 11.04
CA SER A 13 0.72 5.62 11.63
C SER A 13 -0.44 5.96 10.69
N LEU A 14 -1.48 5.14 10.72
CA LEU A 14 -2.74 5.50 10.06
C LEU A 14 -3.27 6.77 10.72
N ASN A 15 -3.60 7.79 9.92
CA ASN A 15 -4.35 8.92 10.45
C ASN A 15 -5.83 8.53 10.63
N SER A 16 -6.58 9.37 11.33
CA SER A 16 -7.99 9.12 11.64
C SER A 16 -8.86 8.94 10.39
N ASN A 17 -8.61 9.71 9.33
CA ASN A 17 -9.36 9.61 8.09
C ASN A 17 -9.10 8.28 7.36
N GLN A 18 -7.84 7.84 7.28
CA GLN A 18 -7.45 6.55 6.71
C GLN A 18 -8.03 5.37 7.51
N ALA A 19 -7.94 5.43 8.85
CA ALA A 19 -8.51 4.40 9.73
C ALA A 19 -10.02 4.24 9.52
N GLN A 20 -10.75 5.35 9.50
CA GLN A 20 -12.21 5.34 9.22
C GLN A 20 -12.54 4.76 7.85
N ILE A 21 -11.73 5.00 6.83
CA ILE A 21 -11.93 4.42 5.48
C ILE A 21 -11.74 2.90 5.52
N LEU A 22 -10.72 2.41 6.23
CA LEU A 22 -10.47 0.98 6.38
C LEU A 22 -11.61 0.28 7.15
N GLU A 23 -12.03 0.84 8.28
CA GLU A 23 -13.10 0.31 9.13
C GLU A 23 -14.45 0.22 8.41
N LYS A 24 -14.74 1.18 7.52
CA LYS A 24 -15.99 1.18 6.73
C LYS A 24 -15.98 0.14 5.61
N ARG A 25 -14.80 -0.20 5.07
CA ARG A 25 -14.68 -1.02 3.84
C ARG A 25 -14.33 -2.47 4.11
N PHE A 26 -13.62 -2.76 5.19
CA PHE A 26 -13.11 -4.09 5.52
C PHE A 26 -13.58 -4.52 6.91
N SER A 27 -13.74 -5.83 7.15
CA SER A 27 -14.13 -6.34 8.49
C SER A 27 -13.01 -6.26 9.52
N GLY A 28 -11.78 -5.99 9.06
CA GLY A 28 -10.57 -5.93 9.85
C GLY A 28 -9.37 -5.85 8.93
N TYR A 29 -8.20 -5.62 9.52
CA TYR A 29 -6.94 -5.63 8.78
C TYR A 29 -5.77 -6.06 9.65
N THR A 30 -4.73 -6.58 9.03
CA THR A 30 -3.43 -6.83 9.64
C THR A 30 -2.41 -5.88 9.04
N LEU A 31 -1.63 -5.22 9.89
CA LEU A 31 -0.54 -4.38 9.44
C LEU A 31 0.62 -5.24 8.94
N VAL A 32 1.19 -4.83 7.81
CA VAL A 32 2.42 -5.37 7.25
C VAL A 32 3.44 -4.24 7.31
N PRO A 33 4.23 -4.17 8.39
CA PRO A 33 5.21 -3.10 8.57
C PRO A 33 6.35 -3.22 7.55
N ILE A 34 6.76 -2.07 7.02
CA ILE A 34 7.96 -1.93 6.19
C ILE A 34 9.02 -1.25 7.05
N PRO A 35 10.19 -1.89 7.24
CA PRO A 35 11.26 -1.33 8.07
C PRO A 35 11.62 0.09 7.68
N ALA A 36 11.94 0.93 8.68
CA ALA A 36 12.40 2.30 8.45
C ALA A 36 13.65 2.38 7.54
N THR A 37 14.50 1.35 7.62
CA THR A 37 15.70 1.19 6.77
C THR A 37 15.38 0.74 5.34
N GLY A 38 14.11 0.45 5.04
CA GLY A 38 13.66 -0.12 3.77
C GLY A 38 13.87 -1.63 3.68
N LEU A 39 13.46 -2.17 2.52
CA LEU A 39 13.66 -3.57 2.14
C LEU A 39 14.54 -3.62 0.89
N SER A 40 15.44 -4.60 0.81
CA SER A 40 16.15 -4.91 -0.43
C SER A 40 15.20 -5.38 -1.53
N ARG A 41 15.66 -5.37 -2.78
CA ARG A 41 14.89 -5.88 -3.92
C ARG A 41 14.37 -7.31 -3.69
N LEU A 42 15.24 -8.22 -3.24
CA LEU A 42 14.89 -9.62 -3.04
C LEU A 42 13.85 -9.79 -1.91
N GLU A 43 13.94 -8.99 -0.85
CA GLU A 43 12.95 -9.00 0.22
C GLU A 43 11.59 -8.48 -0.26
N GLN A 44 11.57 -7.43 -1.09
CA GLN A 44 10.35 -6.93 -1.71
C GLN A 44 9.72 -7.98 -2.65
N GLU A 45 10.52 -8.69 -3.45
CA GLU A 45 10.04 -9.77 -4.32
C GLU A 45 9.43 -10.93 -3.50
N LYS A 46 10.09 -11.36 -2.41
CA LYS A 46 9.58 -12.40 -1.50
C LYS A 46 8.29 -11.97 -0.78
N LEU A 47 8.24 -10.73 -0.33
CA LEU A 47 7.06 -10.16 0.30
C LEU A 47 5.89 -10.12 -0.68
N ALA A 48 6.13 -9.68 -1.92
CA ALA A 48 5.12 -9.69 -2.97
C ALA A 48 4.56 -11.10 -3.22
N GLN A 49 5.43 -12.12 -3.34
CA GLN A 49 4.99 -13.51 -3.51
C GLN A 49 4.10 -13.98 -2.35
N THR A 50 4.46 -13.62 -1.11
CA THR A 50 3.68 -13.96 0.08
C THR A 50 2.30 -13.28 0.05
N LEU A 51 2.24 -12.00 -0.32
CA LEU A 51 0.99 -11.25 -0.42
C LEU A 51 0.10 -11.79 -1.55
N MET A 52 0.68 -12.11 -2.72
CA MET A 52 -0.04 -12.67 -3.87
C MET A 52 -0.60 -14.07 -3.62
N ALA A 53 -0.01 -14.83 -2.71
CA ALA A 53 -0.54 -16.14 -2.30
C ALA A 53 -1.82 -16.05 -1.45
N THR A 54 -2.24 -14.84 -1.05
CA THR A 54 -3.47 -14.60 -0.29
C THR A 54 -4.58 -14.09 -1.21
N SER A 55 -5.84 -14.30 -0.80
CA SER A 55 -7.01 -13.65 -1.41
C SER A 55 -7.40 -12.35 -0.69
N GLU A 56 -6.66 -11.95 0.35
CA GLU A 56 -6.95 -10.76 1.14
C GLU A 56 -6.54 -9.51 0.37
N PRO A 57 -7.39 -8.46 0.29
CA PRO A 57 -7.02 -7.19 -0.30
C PRO A 57 -5.73 -6.62 0.31
N VAL A 58 -4.85 -6.07 -0.53
CA VAL A 58 -3.59 -5.45 -0.12
C VAL A 58 -3.73 -3.94 -0.27
N ILE A 59 -3.49 -3.18 0.79
CA ILE A 59 -3.64 -1.73 0.83
C ILE A 59 -2.31 -1.07 1.14
N PHE A 60 -1.88 -0.15 0.28
CA PHE A 60 -0.69 0.66 0.49
C PHE A 60 -1.08 2.00 1.14
N VAL A 61 -0.61 2.23 2.37
CA VAL A 61 -0.71 3.53 3.07
C VAL A 61 0.40 4.47 2.64
N SER A 62 1.58 3.90 2.39
CA SER A 62 2.75 4.61 1.87
C SER A 62 3.31 3.82 0.69
N PRO A 63 3.62 4.47 -0.45
CA PRO A 63 4.15 3.77 -1.60
C PRO A 63 5.55 3.21 -1.29
N VAL A 64 5.70 1.90 -1.45
CA VAL A 64 7.00 1.23 -1.63
C VAL A 64 7.11 0.95 -3.13
N PRO A 65 7.81 1.79 -3.91
CA PRO A 65 7.58 1.86 -5.36
C PRO A 65 7.72 0.54 -6.10
N LEU A 66 8.78 -0.23 -5.81
CA LEU A 66 9.00 -1.51 -6.47
C LEU A 66 7.96 -2.56 -6.04
N LEU A 67 7.69 -2.71 -4.74
CA LEU A 67 6.64 -3.61 -4.25
C LEU A 67 5.27 -3.25 -4.84
N LEU A 68 4.92 -1.96 -4.90
CA LEU A 68 3.69 -1.48 -5.52
C LEU A 68 3.63 -1.86 -7.00
N ALA A 69 4.71 -1.63 -7.75
CA ALA A 69 4.80 -1.96 -9.17
C ALA A 69 4.68 -3.48 -9.41
N ILE A 70 5.29 -4.31 -8.55
CA ILE A 70 5.14 -5.76 -8.61
C ILE A 70 3.66 -6.11 -8.37
N MET A 71 3.06 -5.67 -7.26
CA MET A 71 1.70 -6.04 -6.89
C MET A 71 0.65 -5.56 -7.91
N ALA A 72 0.73 -4.30 -8.36
CA ALA A 72 -0.19 -3.75 -9.36
C ALA A 72 0.09 -4.32 -10.77
N GLY A 73 1.36 -4.58 -11.11
CA GLY A 73 1.73 -5.17 -12.40
C GLY A 73 1.22 -6.60 -12.59
N HIS A 74 1.15 -7.40 -11.51
CA HIS A 74 0.55 -8.74 -11.56
C HIS A 74 -0.97 -8.71 -11.78
N CYS A 75 -1.65 -7.60 -11.46
CA CYS A 75 -3.05 -7.37 -11.84
C CYS A 75 -3.21 -7.04 -13.34
N CYS A 76 -2.12 -6.62 -14.02
CA CYS A 76 -2.16 -6.02 -15.36
C CYS A 76 -1.43 -6.80 -16.48
N GLN A 77 -0.92 -8.01 -16.21
CA GLN A 77 -0.34 -9.05 -17.12
C GLN A 77 1.14 -9.42 -16.84
N GLY A 78 1.40 -10.72 -16.67
CA GLY A 78 2.46 -11.39 -17.43
C GLY A 78 3.92 -11.31 -16.96
N VAL A 79 4.24 -11.14 -15.67
CA VAL A 79 5.63 -11.40 -15.23
C VAL A 79 5.83 -12.90 -15.11
N ALA A 80 6.42 -13.49 -16.15
CA ALA A 80 6.98 -14.84 -16.34
C ALA A 80 7.13 -15.77 -15.12
N ALA A 81 6.03 -16.10 -14.43
CA ALA A 81 5.92 -17.27 -13.57
C ALA A 81 4.99 -18.27 -14.27
N PRO A 82 5.30 -19.58 -14.28
CA PRO A 82 4.35 -20.58 -14.75
C PRO A 82 3.22 -20.65 -13.71
N ILE A 83 2.20 -19.81 -13.90
CA ILE A 83 0.98 -19.84 -13.10
C ILE A 83 0.15 -20.99 -13.66
N SER A 84 0.14 -22.10 -12.92
CA SER A 84 -0.71 -23.26 -13.18
C SER A 84 -2.15 -22.82 -13.43
N ALA A 85 -2.77 -23.39 -14.46
CA ALA A 85 -4.07 -23.05 -15.02
C ALA A 85 -5.25 -23.37 -14.07
N THR A 86 -5.31 -22.69 -12.93
CA THR A 86 -6.43 -22.75 -11.99
C THR A 86 -6.75 -21.35 -11.46
N ASN A 87 -7.50 -20.55 -12.21
CA ASN A 87 -8.40 -19.49 -11.71
C ASN A 87 -7.91 -18.62 -10.51
N THR A 88 -6.66 -18.12 -10.54
CA THR A 88 -6.05 -17.32 -9.46
C THR A 88 -5.92 -15.86 -9.87
N GLN A 89 -7.00 -15.09 -9.79
CA GLN A 89 -6.83 -13.64 -9.71
C GLN A 89 -6.19 -13.33 -8.35
N GLY A 90 -4.99 -12.73 -8.37
CA GLY A 90 -4.31 -12.28 -7.16
C GLY A 90 -5.16 -11.30 -6.34
N PRO A 91 -4.69 -10.90 -5.15
CA PRO A 91 -5.45 -10.00 -4.29
C PRO A 91 -5.71 -8.65 -4.99
N GLN A 92 -6.85 -8.04 -4.68
CA GLN A 92 -7.10 -6.65 -5.07
C GLN A 92 -6.06 -5.74 -4.41
N VAL A 93 -5.47 -4.84 -5.19
CA VAL A 93 -4.47 -3.90 -4.70
C VAL A 93 -5.09 -2.51 -4.60
N PHE A 94 -4.98 -1.89 -3.43
CA PHE A 94 -5.45 -0.53 -3.19
C PHE A 94 -4.31 0.40 -2.79
N LEU A 95 -4.44 1.67 -3.13
CA LEU A 95 -3.50 2.73 -2.75
C LEU A 95 -4.27 3.88 -2.09
N PHE A 96 -3.78 4.30 -0.92
CA PHE A 96 -4.22 5.55 -0.33
C PHE A 96 -3.65 6.74 -1.11
N HIS A 97 -4.56 7.60 -1.55
CA HIS A 97 -4.28 8.81 -2.31
C HIS A 97 -4.75 10.03 -1.53
N ASN A 98 -4.00 11.13 -1.63
CA ASN A 98 -4.41 12.45 -1.16
C ASN A 98 -3.78 13.49 -2.09
N ASP A 99 -4.62 14.28 -2.75
CA ASP A 99 -4.21 15.34 -3.67
C ASP A 99 -3.94 16.67 -2.96
N GLN A 100 -4.37 16.82 -1.70
CA GLN A 100 -4.15 17.99 -0.88
C GLN A 100 -2.80 17.91 -0.16
N ARG A 101 -1.99 18.96 -0.30
CA ARG A 101 -0.68 19.07 0.35
C ARG A 101 -0.57 20.37 1.12
N HIS A 102 -0.15 20.29 2.37
CA HIS A 102 0.31 21.44 3.13
C HIS A 102 1.77 21.71 2.83
N LYS A 103 2.11 22.99 2.76
CA LYS A 103 3.48 23.47 2.61
C LYS A 103 3.78 24.39 3.77
N THR A 104 4.91 24.17 4.43
CA THR A 104 5.42 25.07 5.46
C THR A 104 6.82 25.51 5.04
N GLU A 105 7.06 26.81 5.06
CA GLU A 105 8.38 27.40 4.82
C GLU A 105 9.14 27.47 6.15
N LYS A 106 10.39 27.02 6.16
CA LYS A 106 11.29 27.16 7.28
C LYS A 106 11.95 28.54 7.27
N ILE A 107 12.57 28.91 8.40
CA ILE A 107 13.33 30.16 8.57
C ILE A 107 14.48 30.29 7.53
N ASP A 108 15.01 29.16 7.04
CA ASP A 108 16.07 29.12 6.02
C ASP A 108 15.55 29.23 4.57
N GLY A 109 14.24 29.43 4.37
CA GLY A 109 13.59 29.50 3.05
C GLY A 109 13.32 28.13 2.42
N SER A 110 13.66 27.01 3.06
CA SER A 110 13.31 25.69 2.57
C SER A 110 11.84 25.36 2.80
N ILE A 111 11.21 24.67 1.84
CA ILE A 111 9.79 24.28 1.92
C ILE A 111 9.69 22.80 2.29
N ILE A 112 8.99 22.48 3.38
CA ILE A 112 8.53 21.12 3.67
C ILE A 112 7.10 20.97 3.19
N GLY A 113 6.86 19.96 2.36
CA GLY A 113 5.53 19.53 1.97
C GLY A 113 5.11 18.25 2.70
N PHE A 114 3.87 18.19 3.19
CA PHE A 114 3.26 16.96 3.71
C PHE A 114 1.81 16.85 3.23
N PRO A 115 1.28 15.62 3.03
CA PRO A 115 -0.14 15.43 2.71
C PRO A 115 -1.05 16.01 3.78
N ALA A 116 -2.27 16.41 3.41
CA ALA A 116 -3.28 16.82 4.37
C ALA A 116 -3.71 15.67 5.29
N ASN A 117 -4.18 16.01 6.49
CA ASN A 117 -4.70 15.02 7.45
C ASN A 117 -6.08 14.46 7.03
N THR A 118 -6.74 15.11 6.08
CA THR A 118 -8.08 14.79 5.57
C THR A 118 -8.08 14.75 4.04
N GLY A 119 -9.16 14.26 3.44
CA GLY A 119 -9.27 14.14 1.98
C GLY A 119 -8.57 12.91 1.42
N TRP A 120 -8.30 11.91 2.28
CA TRP A 120 -7.75 10.65 1.83
C TRP A 120 -8.81 9.84 1.09
N GLU A 121 -8.38 9.21 0.01
CA GLU A 121 -9.18 8.31 -0.82
C GLU A 121 -8.46 6.97 -0.96
N LEU A 122 -9.24 5.90 -1.15
CA LEU A 122 -8.71 4.56 -1.39
C LEU A 122 -9.00 4.14 -2.82
N LEU A 123 -7.96 4.11 -3.65
CA LEU A 123 -8.05 3.78 -5.08
C LEU A 123 -7.76 2.31 -5.30
N LEU A 124 -8.57 1.63 -6.13
CA LEU A 124 -8.24 0.29 -6.65
C LEU A 124 -7.26 0.45 -7.82
N LEU A 125 -6.17 -0.31 -7.80
CA LEU A 125 -5.15 -0.34 -8.86
C LEU A 125 -5.34 -1.50 -9.83
#